data_AF-A0A3D5EKA2-F1
#
_entry.id   AF-A0A3D5EKA2-F1
#
_cell.length_a   1.000
_cell.length_b   1.000
_cell.length_c   1.000
_cell.angle_alpha   90.00
_cell.angle_beta   90.00
_cell.angle_gamma   90.00
#
_symmetry.space_group_name_H-M   'P 1'
#
loop_
_entity.id
_entity.type
_entity.pdbx_description
1 polymer ?
#
loop_
_entity_poly.entity_id
_entity_poly.type
_entity_poly.pdbx_seq_one_letter_code
_entity_poly.pdbx_strand_id
1 'polypeptide(L)'
;MRKTLVATTIASVLLLSACSSQQADTQTQVETAAETQTDNVENILFKPSPLQYMAPEFDKLSTKDYEPAFEAGIAQQKAEIAKIANNPEPATFENTLVAMEYSGELLDRASAAFFNLSGLISDSEYQRIAAKMAPIMSAHTDDIYLNKALFARVQSIYDNK
;
A
#
# COMPACT_ATOMS: atom_id res chain seq x y z
N MET A 1 71.53 8.16 26.84
CA MET A 1 71.78 7.17 27.91
C MET A 1 70.46 6.54 28.31
N ARG A 2 70.36 5.21 28.15
CA ARG A 2 69.48 4.22 28.84
C ARG A 2 67.95 4.41 28.81
N LYS A 3 67.10 3.39 28.68
CA LYS A 3 67.04 2.04 28.06
C LYS A 3 65.65 1.51 28.47
N THR A 4 64.98 0.77 27.59
CA THR A 4 63.69 0.08 27.73
C THR A 4 63.69 -1.08 28.75
N LEU A 5 62.54 -1.40 29.39
CA LEU A 5 62.19 -2.70 30.03
C LEU A 5 60.66 -2.74 30.28
N VAL A 6 59.83 -3.55 29.59
CA VAL A 6 59.50 -5.01 29.67
C VAL A 6 58.49 -5.41 30.77
N ALA A 7 57.28 -5.73 30.30
CA ALA A 7 56.33 -6.83 30.60
C ALA A 7 56.12 -7.43 32.02
N THR A 8 54.84 -7.65 32.36
CA THR A 8 54.36 -8.88 33.03
C THR A 8 52.92 -9.21 32.60
N THR A 9 52.74 -10.42 32.07
CA THR A 9 51.50 -11.12 31.74
C THR A 9 51.06 -12.00 32.92
N ILE A 10 49.76 -12.09 33.20
CA ILE A 10 49.18 -13.28 33.87
C ILE A 10 47.89 -13.67 33.13
N ALA A 11 47.93 -14.83 32.49
CA ALA A 11 46.78 -15.59 32.04
C ALA A 11 46.66 -16.84 32.93
N SER A 12 45.44 -17.26 33.30
CA SER A 12 45.03 -18.62 33.73
C SER A 12 43.52 -18.54 34.11
N VAL A 13 42.51 -19.14 33.47
CA VAL A 13 42.23 -20.50 32.94
C VAL A 13 41.35 -21.35 33.89
N LEU A 14 40.12 -21.61 33.41
CA LEU A 14 39.26 -22.82 33.48
C LEU A 14 38.78 -23.45 34.82
N LEU A 15 37.47 -23.75 34.88
CA LEU A 15 36.82 -25.10 34.92
C LEU A 15 35.39 -24.98 35.55
N LEU A 16 34.29 -25.14 34.79
CA LEU A 16 33.51 -26.38 34.51
C LEU A 16 32.72 -26.94 35.72
N SER A 17 31.38 -26.86 35.68
CA SER A 17 30.47 -28.03 35.46
C SER A 17 29.06 -27.93 36.08
N ALA A 18 28.09 -28.28 35.22
CA ALA A 18 26.93 -29.16 35.44
C ALA A 18 25.59 -28.65 36.06
N CYS A 19 24.64 -28.43 35.13
CA CYS A 19 23.28 -28.96 35.04
C CYS A 19 22.29 -28.90 36.22
N SER A 20 21.17 -28.20 35.99
CA SER A 20 19.85 -28.67 36.40
C SER A 20 18.88 -28.49 35.23
N SER A 21 18.24 -29.60 34.86
CA SER A 21 17.16 -29.68 33.87
C SER A 21 15.86 -29.15 34.46
N GLN A 22 15.33 -28.07 33.91
CA GLN A 22 13.94 -27.66 34.12
C GLN A 22 13.24 -27.70 32.76
N GLN A 23 12.33 -28.66 32.61
CA GLN A 23 11.29 -28.63 31.59
C GLN A 23 10.53 -27.31 31.73
N ALA A 24 10.65 -26.45 30.72
CA ALA A 24 9.74 -25.35 30.52
C ALA A 24 8.64 -25.85 29.60
N ASP A 25 7.44 -25.97 30.16
CA ASP A 25 6.21 -26.23 29.44
C ASP A 25 6.10 -25.32 28.21
N THR A 26 5.89 -25.96 27.07
CA THR A 26 5.44 -25.31 25.85
C THR A 26 4.03 -24.77 26.09
N GLN A 27 3.94 -23.62 26.74
CA GLN A 27 2.77 -22.77 26.65
C GLN A 27 2.82 -22.13 25.27
N THR A 28 1.98 -22.68 24.39
CA THR A 28 1.49 -22.05 23.16
C THR A 28 1.12 -20.61 23.49
N GLN A 29 2.04 -19.69 23.18
CA GLN A 29 1.73 -18.29 23.04
C GLN A 29 0.75 -18.22 21.87
N VAL A 30 -0.52 -17.98 22.20
CA VAL A 30 -1.48 -17.44 21.24
C VAL A 30 -0.97 -16.05 20.91
N GLU A 31 -0.10 -16.03 19.91
CA GLU A 31 0.21 -14.90 19.09
C GLU A 31 -1.12 -14.21 18.79
N THR A 32 -1.31 -13.01 19.35
CA THR A 32 -2.41 -12.11 18.97
C THR A 32 -2.07 -11.64 17.56
N ALA A 33 -2.30 -12.54 16.61
CA ALA A 33 -2.33 -12.26 15.21
C ALA A 33 -3.52 -11.34 14.98
N ALA A 34 -3.19 -10.11 14.58
CA ALA A 34 -3.93 -9.29 13.65
C ALA A 34 -5.45 -9.60 13.58
N GLU A 35 -6.25 -8.77 14.24
CA GLU A 35 -7.62 -8.52 13.78
C GLU A 35 -7.53 -7.86 12.40
N THR A 36 -7.43 -8.69 11.36
CA THR A 36 -7.78 -8.30 10.00
C THR A 36 -8.98 -9.14 9.62
N GLN A 37 -10.00 -8.48 9.06
CA GLN A 37 -11.19 -9.01 8.39
C GLN A 37 -12.47 -9.12 9.25
N THR A 38 -13.36 -8.13 9.10
CA THR A 38 -14.70 -8.33 8.49
C THR A 38 -15.52 -7.04 8.24
N ASP A 39 -14.97 -5.82 8.33
CA ASP A 39 -15.76 -4.60 8.04
C ASP A 39 -15.86 -4.21 6.54
N ASN A 40 -15.27 -5.01 5.63
CA ASN A 40 -15.21 -4.68 4.19
C ASN A 40 -16.54 -4.86 3.43
N VAL A 41 -17.62 -5.35 4.05
CA VAL A 41 -18.90 -5.59 3.35
C VAL A 41 -19.77 -4.32 3.27
N GLU A 42 -19.48 -3.30 4.08
CA GLU A 42 -20.35 -2.10 4.20
C GLU A 42 -19.66 -0.77 3.86
N ASN A 43 -18.49 -0.77 3.21
CA ASN A 43 -17.86 0.50 2.84
C ASN A 43 -18.66 1.22 1.73
N ILE A 44 -19.17 2.41 2.06
CA ILE A 44 -20.02 3.24 1.19
C ILE A 44 -19.31 3.71 -0.09
N LEU A 45 -17.97 3.84 -0.06
CA LEU A 45 -17.18 4.25 -1.22
C LEU A 45 -17.08 3.15 -2.28
N PHE A 46 -17.40 1.89 -1.96
CA PHE A 46 -17.27 0.77 -2.91
C PHE A 46 -18.31 0.82 -4.04
N LYS A 47 -19.32 1.67 -3.94
CA LYS A 47 -20.43 1.78 -4.91
C LYS A 47 -20.64 3.24 -5.31
N PRO A 48 -21.08 3.53 -6.54
CA PRO A 48 -21.45 4.89 -6.91
C PRO A 48 -22.50 5.45 -5.95
N SER A 49 -22.37 6.73 -5.60
CA SER A 49 -23.35 7.39 -4.73
C SER A 49 -24.72 7.45 -5.40
N PRO A 50 -25.83 7.18 -4.67
CA PRO A 50 -27.18 7.33 -5.17
C PRO A 50 -27.66 8.78 -5.22
N LEU A 51 -26.88 9.74 -4.69
CA LEU A 51 -27.24 11.16 -4.71
C LEU A 51 -27.18 11.75 -6.12
N GLN A 52 -27.81 12.91 -6.30
CA GLN A 52 -27.80 13.61 -7.59
C GLN A 52 -26.36 13.86 -8.06
N TYR A 53 -26.09 13.55 -9.34
CA TYR A 53 -24.75 13.61 -9.94
C TYR A 53 -23.69 12.75 -9.24
N MET A 54 -24.10 11.73 -8.48
CA MET A 54 -23.22 10.88 -7.68
C MET A 54 -22.39 11.66 -6.65
N ALA A 55 -22.95 12.76 -6.12
CA ALA A 55 -22.30 13.54 -5.06
C ALA A 55 -21.95 12.64 -3.85
N PRO A 56 -20.78 12.79 -3.22
CA PRO A 56 -20.41 11.97 -2.06
C PRO A 56 -21.42 12.11 -0.90
N GLU A 57 -21.77 10.99 -0.26
CA GLU A 57 -22.63 10.94 0.94
C GLU A 57 -21.85 11.40 2.19
N PHE A 58 -21.43 12.68 2.22
CA PHE A 58 -20.60 13.24 3.29
C PHE A 58 -21.22 13.17 4.68
N ASP A 59 -22.55 13.05 4.78
CA ASP A 59 -23.28 12.84 6.03
C ASP A 59 -23.06 11.44 6.63
N LYS A 60 -22.61 10.48 5.83
CA LYS A 60 -22.38 9.08 6.23
C LYS A 60 -20.90 8.69 6.23
N LEU A 61 -20.06 9.42 5.51
CA LEU A 61 -18.63 9.16 5.43
C LEU A 61 -17.92 9.43 6.76
N SER A 62 -17.01 8.53 7.13
CA SER A 62 -16.11 8.66 8.27
C SER A 62 -14.66 8.44 7.84
N THR A 63 -13.71 8.80 8.72
CA THR A 63 -12.28 8.58 8.44
C THR A 63 -11.92 7.10 8.25
N LYS A 64 -12.72 6.19 8.82
CA LYS A 64 -12.51 4.73 8.74
C LYS A 64 -12.78 4.16 7.35
N ASP A 65 -13.54 4.86 6.51
CA ASP A 65 -13.91 4.39 5.18
C ASP A 65 -12.77 4.55 4.16
N TYR A 66 -11.84 5.47 4.39
CA TYR A 66 -10.88 5.88 3.36
C TYR A 66 -9.74 4.90 3.12
N GLU A 67 -9.05 4.43 4.17
CA GLU A 67 -7.91 3.51 3.98
C GLU A 67 -8.33 2.20 3.29
N PRO A 68 -9.42 1.51 3.70
CA PRO A 68 -9.88 0.32 2.98
C PRO A 68 -10.27 0.61 1.53
N ALA A 69 -10.87 1.78 1.25
CA ALA A 69 -11.23 2.18 -0.11
C ALA A 69 -10.03 2.52 -0.98
N PHE A 70 -9.00 3.15 -0.42
CA PHE A 70 -7.74 3.38 -1.13
C PHE A 70 -7.03 2.07 -1.42
N GLU A 71 -6.89 1.18 -0.44
CA GLU A 71 -6.22 -0.11 -0.60
C GLU A 71 -6.95 -0.98 -1.64
N ALA A 72 -8.27 -1.05 -1.58
CA ALA A 72 -9.09 -1.75 -2.56
C ALA A 72 -9.02 -1.11 -3.96
N GLY A 73 -9.12 0.23 -4.05
CA GLY A 73 -9.06 0.96 -5.30
C GLY A 73 -7.71 0.81 -6.01
N ILE A 74 -6.60 0.87 -5.26
CA ILE A 74 -5.25 0.61 -5.78
C ILE A 74 -5.15 -0.83 -6.30
N ALA A 75 -5.60 -1.81 -5.52
CA ALA A 75 -5.55 -3.22 -5.93
C ALA A 75 -6.38 -3.47 -7.20
N GLN A 76 -7.57 -2.88 -7.29
CA GLN A 76 -8.44 -2.97 -8.45
C GLN A 76 -7.78 -2.32 -9.69
N GLN A 77 -7.29 -1.09 -9.58
CA GLN A 77 -6.67 -0.40 -10.71
C GLN A 77 -5.40 -1.12 -11.18
N LYS A 78 -4.60 -1.69 -10.25
CA LYS A 78 -3.45 -2.53 -10.62
C LYS A 78 -3.86 -3.72 -11.49
N ALA A 79 -4.96 -4.38 -11.15
CA ALA A 79 -5.48 -5.50 -11.94
C ALA A 79 -6.00 -5.05 -13.32
N GLU A 80 -6.71 -3.92 -13.38
CA GLU A 80 -7.21 -3.32 -14.64
C GLU A 80 -6.05 -2.94 -15.56
N ILE A 81 -5.05 -2.24 -15.04
CA ILE A 81 -3.85 -1.86 -15.79
C ILE A 81 -3.05 -3.09 -16.25
N ALA A 82 -2.92 -4.12 -15.40
CA ALA A 82 -2.28 -5.37 -15.78
C ALA A 82 -3.01 -6.06 -16.93
N LYS A 83 -4.35 -6.03 -16.93
CA LYS A 83 -5.17 -6.57 -18.03
C LYS A 83 -4.95 -5.79 -19.33
N ILE A 84 -4.86 -4.46 -19.27
CA ILE A 84 -4.60 -3.61 -20.43
C ILE A 84 -3.19 -3.88 -20.98
N ALA A 85 -2.18 -3.84 -20.11
CA ALA A 85 -0.78 -4.05 -20.49
C ALA A 85 -0.53 -5.43 -21.13
N ASN A 86 -1.24 -6.46 -20.66
CA ASN A 86 -1.10 -7.84 -21.14
C ASN A 86 -2.19 -8.28 -22.15
N ASN A 87 -2.99 -7.36 -22.69
CA ASN A 87 -3.99 -7.72 -23.69
C ASN A 87 -3.30 -8.27 -24.97
N PRO A 88 -3.58 -9.51 -25.41
CA PRO A 88 -2.91 -10.12 -26.56
C PRO A 88 -3.29 -9.48 -27.90
N GLU A 89 -4.39 -8.74 -27.96
CA GLU A 89 -4.80 -8.04 -29.18
C GLU A 89 -3.87 -6.84 -29.48
N PRO A 90 -3.67 -6.50 -30.77
CA PRO A 90 -2.98 -5.27 -31.15
C PRO A 90 -3.54 -4.05 -30.43
N ALA A 91 -2.67 -3.13 -30.04
CA ALA A 91 -3.08 -1.92 -29.31
C ALA A 91 -3.98 -1.04 -30.18
N THR A 92 -5.16 -0.68 -29.67
CA THR A 92 -6.09 0.29 -30.25
C THR A 92 -6.37 1.40 -29.26
N PHE A 93 -6.92 2.52 -29.75
CA PHE A 93 -7.34 3.63 -28.89
C PHE A 93 -8.29 3.14 -27.77
N GLU A 94 -9.26 2.29 -28.13
CA GLU A 94 -10.27 1.76 -27.22
C GLU A 94 -9.67 0.80 -26.18
N ASN A 95 -8.87 -0.18 -26.62
CA ASN A 95 -8.38 -1.24 -25.73
C ASN A 95 -7.18 -0.83 -24.87
N THR A 96 -6.65 0.38 -25.09
CA THR A 96 -5.50 0.92 -24.35
C THR A 96 -5.83 2.27 -23.72
N LEU A 97 -6.05 3.33 -24.51
CA LEU A 97 -6.22 4.68 -23.96
C LEU A 97 -7.56 4.87 -23.26
N VAL A 98 -8.65 4.48 -23.91
CA VAL A 98 -9.99 4.53 -23.29
C VAL A 98 -10.08 3.57 -22.10
N ALA A 99 -9.49 2.37 -22.22
CA ALA A 99 -9.44 1.42 -21.10
C ALA A 99 -8.63 1.96 -19.91
N MET A 100 -7.53 2.68 -20.14
CA MET A 100 -6.78 3.37 -19.08
C MET A 100 -7.62 4.46 -18.41
N GLU A 101 -8.36 5.25 -19.18
CA GLU A 101 -9.25 6.31 -18.67
C GLU A 101 -10.38 5.77 -17.79
N TYR A 102 -10.90 4.57 -18.09
CA TYR A 102 -11.91 3.92 -17.26
C TYR A 102 -11.35 3.18 -16.04
N SER A 103 -10.03 3.03 -15.93
CA SER A 103 -9.42 2.31 -14.80
C SER A 103 -9.41 3.16 -13.54
N GLY A 104 -9.50 2.54 -12.37
CA GLY A 104 -9.32 3.21 -11.08
C GLY A 104 -10.53 3.95 -10.53
N GLU A 105 -11.74 3.68 -11.04
CA GLU A 105 -12.96 4.37 -10.62
C GLU A 105 -13.17 4.39 -9.09
N LEU A 106 -12.89 3.28 -8.40
CA LEU A 106 -12.98 3.21 -6.94
C LEU A 106 -11.95 4.11 -6.25
N LEU A 107 -10.71 4.10 -6.74
CA LEU A 107 -9.63 4.93 -6.20
C LEU A 107 -9.94 6.41 -6.38
N ASP A 108 -10.46 6.79 -7.56
CA ASP A 108 -10.86 8.16 -7.86
C ASP A 108 -12.00 8.63 -6.96
N ARG A 109 -13.01 7.78 -6.74
CA ARG A 109 -14.13 8.10 -5.85
C ARG A 109 -13.67 8.35 -4.41
N ALA A 110 -12.81 7.47 -3.89
CA ALA A 110 -12.25 7.61 -2.55
C ALA A 110 -11.36 8.87 -2.44
N SER A 111 -10.51 9.11 -3.44
CA SER A 111 -9.60 10.26 -3.49
C SER A 111 -10.35 11.58 -3.56
N ALA A 112 -11.37 11.68 -4.42
CA ALA A 112 -12.17 12.88 -4.58
C ALA A 112 -12.86 13.29 -3.27
N ALA A 113 -13.46 12.32 -2.56
CA ALA A 113 -14.10 12.57 -1.27
C ALA A 113 -13.07 12.93 -0.18
N PHE A 114 -11.98 12.18 -0.08
CA PHE A 114 -10.96 12.36 0.96
C PHE A 114 -10.20 13.68 0.84
N PHE A 115 -9.70 14.02 -0.35
CA PHE A 115 -8.90 15.22 -0.54
C PHE A 115 -9.73 16.50 -0.52
N ASN A 116 -11.05 16.41 -0.78
CA ASN A 116 -11.97 17.50 -0.50
C ASN A 116 -12.03 17.82 1.00
N LEU A 117 -12.29 16.81 1.85
CA LEU A 117 -12.44 17.02 3.29
C LEU A 117 -11.12 17.31 3.99
N SER A 118 -10.03 16.61 3.65
CA SER A 118 -8.72 16.84 4.29
C SER A 118 -8.12 18.21 3.97
N GLY A 119 -8.52 18.85 2.87
CA GLY A 119 -8.17 20.24 2.56
C GLY A 119 -8.97 21.29 3.35
N LEU A 120 -10.09 20.90 3.98
CA LEU A 120 -11.00 21.80 4.69
C LEU A 120 -10.99 21.58 6.21
N ILE A 121 -10.80 20.34 6.64
CA ILE A 121 -10.89 19.92 8.03
C ILE A 121 -9.47 19.69 8.57
N SER A 122 -9.06 20.54 9.52
CA SER A 122 -7.81 20.34 10.25
C SER A 122 -8.01 19.33 11.38
N ASP A 123 -8.01 18.05 11.03
CA ASP A 123 -8.16 16.91 11.94
C ASP A 123 -6.97 15.94 11.84
N SER A 124 -6.55 15.37 12.96
CA SER A 124 -5.34 14.55 13.03
C SER A 124 -5.47 13.22 12.31
N GLU A 125 -6.67 12.64 12.22
CA GLU A 125 -6.87 11.39 11.49
C GLU A 125 -6.77 11.60 9.99
N TYR A 126 -7.35 12.68 9.45
CA TYR A 126 -7.15 13.04 8.03
C TYR A 126 -5.66 13.26 7.71
N GLN A 127 -4.92 13.96 8.57
CA GLN A 127 -3.47 14.15 8.38
C GLN A 127 -2.70 12.82 8.43
N ARG A 128 -3.04 11.93 9.37
CA ARG A 128 -2.43 10.60 9.50
C ARG A 128 -2.67 9.75 8.25
N ILE A 129 -3.91 9.71 7.76
CA ILE A 129 -4.28 8.98 6.54
C ILE A 129 -3.52 9.56 5.34
N ALA A 130 -3.52 10.89 5.16
CA ALA A 130 -2.81 11.53 4.06
C ALA A 130 -1.31 11.22 4.07
N ALA A 131 -0.67 11.27 5.24
CA ALA A 131 0.74 10.94 5.39
C ALA A 131 1.05 9.47 5.07
N LYS A 132 0.19 8.54 5.50
CA LYS A 132 0.31 7.10 5.16
C LYS A 132 0.14 6.88 3.66
N MET A 133 -0.87 7.50 3.05
CA MET A 133 -1.28 7.21 1.68
C MET A 133 -0.42 7.91 0.63
N ALA A 134 0.15 9.09 0.91
CA ALA A 134 0.96 9.84 -0.04
C ALA A 134 2.08 9.00 -0.72
N PRO A 135 2.99 8.33 0.00
CA PRO A 135 4.02 7.51 -0.63
C PRO A 135 3.44 6.29 -1.38
N ILE A 136 2.35 5.70 -0.88
CA ILE A 136 1.70 4.54 -1.51
C ILE A 136 1.07 4.93 -2.85
N MET A 137 0.36 6.06 -2.90
CA MET A 137 -0.24 6.59 -4.12
C MET A 137 0.82 7.03 -5.14
N SER A 138 1.94 7.60 -4.68
CA SER A 138 3.08 7.90 -5.55
C SER A 138 3.64 6.64 -6.20
N ALA A 139 3.92 5.60 -5.40
CA ALA A 139 4.43 4.34 -5.92
C ALA A 139 3.44 3.68 -6.90
N HIS A 140 2.14 3.73 -6.60
CA HIS A 140 1.10 3.23 -7.52
C HIS A 140 1.07 4.00 -8.85
N THR A 141 1.23 5.31 -8.80
CA THR A 141 1.31 6.16 -10.01
C THR A 141 2.57 5.81 -10.84
N ASP A 142 3.71 5.63 -10.18
CA ASP A 142 4.96 5.20 -10.82
C ASP A 142 4.82 3.81 -11.45
N ASP A 143 4.19 2.86 -10.75
CA ASP A 143 3.92 1.50 -11.25
C ASP A 143 3.14 1.52 -12.58
N ILE A 144 2.26 2.51 -12.79
CA ILE A 144 1.49 2.68 -14.03
C ILE A 144 2.33 3.34 -15.12
N TYR A 145 2.89 4.53 -14.85
CA TYR A 145 3.57 5.32 -15.89
C TYR A 145 4.93 4.77 -16.29
N LEU A 146 5.59 4.01 -15.41
CA LEU A 146 6.86 3.34 -15.70
C LEU A 146 6.68 1.89 -16.17
N ASN A 147 5.44 1.44 -16.39
CA ASN A 147 5.15 0.11 -16.92
C ASN A 147 5.57 0.02 -18.39
N LYS A 148 6.67 -0.69 -18.66
CA LYS A 148 7.22 -0.86 -20.01
C LYS A 148 6.22 -1.49 -21.00
N ALA A 149 5.43 -2.47 -20.56
CA ALA A 149 4.47 -3.16 -21.42
C ALA A 149 3.30 -2.24 -21.79
N LEU A 150 2.76 -1.51 -20.82
CA LEU A 150 1.72 -0.51 -21.05
C LEU A 150 2.21 0.61 -21.97
N PHE A 151 3.41 1.14 -21.71
CA PHE A 151 4.02 2.18 -22.52
C PHE A 151 4.19 1.74 -23.98
N ALA A 152 4.66 0.50 -24.23
CA ALA A 152 4.79 -0.03 -25.59
C ALA A 152 3.44 -0.04 -26.36
N ARG A 153 2.31 -0.29 -25.67
CA ARG A 153 0.98 -0.20 -26.29
C ARG A 153 0.63 1.24 -26.66
N VAL A 154 0.83 2.18 -25.74
CA VAL A 154 0.58 3.62 -25.98
C VAL A 154 1.46 4.14 -27.12
N GLN A 155 2.73 3.76 -27.13
CA GLN A 155 3.69 4.11 -28.18
C GLN A 155 3.24 3.59 -29.55
N SER A 156 2.80 2.33 -29.63
CA SER A 156 2.28 1.75 -30.87
C SER A 156 1.11 2.56 -31.45
N ILE A 157 0.20 3.04 -30.60
CA ILE A 157 -0.92 3.90 -31.05
C ILE A 157 -0.38 5.25 -31.53
N TYR A 158 0.58 5.83 -30.81
CA TYR A 158 1.17 7.11 -31.15
C TYR A 158 1.91 7.08 -32.50
N ASP A 159 2.68 6.03 -32.76
CA ASP A 159 3.49 5.89 -33.96
C ASP A 159 2.65 5.61 -35.22
N ASN A 160 1.41 5.12 -35.06
CA ASN A 160 0.47 4.82 -36.13
C ASN A 160 -0.61 5.90 -36.33
N LYS A 161 -0.34 7.14 -35.89
CA LYS A 161 -1.22 8.30 -36.05
C LYS A 161 -1.19 8.90 -37.45
#